data_AF-A0A2G1WLR6-F1
#
_entry.id   AF-A0A2G1WLR6-F1
#
_cell.length_a   1.000
_cell.length_b   1.000
_cell.length_c   1.000
_cell.angle_alpha   90.00
_cell.angle_beta   90.00
_cell.angle_gamma   90.00
#
_symmetry.space_group_name_H-M   'P 1'
#
loop_
_entity.id
_entity.type
_entity.pdbx_description
1 polymer ?
#
loop_
_entity_poly.entity_id
_entity_poly.type
_entity_poly.pdbx_seq_one_letter_code
_entity_poly.pdbx_strand_id
1 'polypeptide(L)'
;MSKRTAYEKAQTYNLSREQVVILYRVAYWFNGHPLETASQHTYIGNAYEPTLRELCGGAWEPEYEVAHQKLIDREFFKTADSDDKEDKEIYVAGRRCRWLPTVKSFKVIEHIFSDDTDLYPDWLLDEHSRPPTFRDGGELLEHRKGAMAARHLFKRCERCTGSDLYPRIDVAHRSDLRLFGAGDLLARVEVLTNHNDRASWKKKFIHWSDPAAGPTIWIFANRETMVDFWNHMLRTTTLELDRGEFGGDSDNWSARRVNDRVRRTRQSADYDVSVDASWTIGGLIEAGRVDAFEFLDRNNIILNS
;
A
#
# COMPACT_ATOMS: atom_id res chain seq x y z
N MET A 1 6.88 -38.49 10.08
CA MET A 1 6.47 -37.71 11.27
C MET A 1 5.13 -37.07 10.94
N SER A 2 4.13 -37.19 11.82
CA SER A 2 2.83 -36.53 11.64
C SER A 2 3.02 -35.01 11.56
N LYS A 3 2.44 -34.34 10.56
CA LYS A 3 2.43 -32.88 10.51
C LYS A 3 1.60 -32.37 11.70
N ARG A 4 2.13 -31.38 12.44
CA ARG A 4 1.40 -30.74 13.55
C ARG A 4 0.29 -29.85 12.99
N THR A 5 -0.89 -29.91 13.58
CA THR A 5 -2.02 -29.04 13.21
C THR A 5 -1.74 -27.57 13.57
N ALA A 6 -2.46 -26.63 12.96
CA ALA A 6 -2.34 -25.21 13.28
C ALA A 6 -2.56 -24.92 14.78
N TYR A 7 -3.53 -25.60 15.40
CA TYR A 7 -3.80 -25.48 16.83
C TYR A 7 -2.65 -26.02 17.70
N GLU A 8 -2.01 -27.14 17.32
CA GLU A 8 -0.86 -27.67 18.05
C GLU A 8 0.38 -26.77 17.92
N LYS A 9 0.58 -26.12 16.77
CA LYS A 9 1.63 -25.12 16.61
C LYS A 9 1.30 -23.87 17.43
N ALA A 10 0.04 -23.43 17.46
CA ALA A 10 -0.40 -22.26 18.21
C ALA A 10 -0.22 -22.39 19.73
N GLN A 11 -0.19 -23.60 20.27
CA GLN A 11 0.17 -23.84 21.68
C GLN A 11 1.58 -23.35 22.03
N THR A 12 2.54 -23.37 21.09
CA THR A 12 3.89 -22.81 21.32
C THR A 12 3.87 -21.31 21.60
N TYR A 13 2.79 -20.63 21.19
CA TYR A 13 2.57 -19.22 21.42
C TYR A 13 1.49 -18.98 22.48
N ASN A 14 1.05 -20.00 23.23
CA ASN A 14 -0.04 -19.88 24.21
C ASN A 14 -1.28 -19.18 23.63
N LEU A 15 -1.69 -19.55 22.42
CA LEU A 15 -2.88 -18.99 21.78
C LEU A 15 -4.10 -19.88 22.04
N SER A 16 -5.25 -19.26 22.34
CA SER A 16 -6.52 -19.98 22.44
C SER A 16 -7.05 -20.37 21.05
N ARG A 17 -8.06 -21.24 21.02
CA ARG A 17 -8.70 -21.66 19.78
C ARG A 17 -9.28 -20.46 19.02
N GLU A 18 -9.95 -19.57 19.73
CA GLU A 18 -10.60 -18.36 19.18
C GLU A 18 -9.55 -17.40 18.61
N GLN A 19 -8.40 -17.26 19.30
CA GLN A 19 -7.29 -16.45 18.81
C GLN A 19 -6.73 -17.00 17.49
N VAL A 20 -6.60 -18.32 17.38
CA VAL A 20 -6.17 -18.97 16.12
C VAL A 20 -7.18 -18.72 15.01
N VAL A 21 -8.48 -18.81 15.29
CA VAL A 21 -9.53 -18.53 14.30
C VAL A 21 -9.48 -17.07 13.82
N ILE A 22 -9.31 -16.12 14.74
CA ILE A 22 -9.14 -14.70 14.38
C ILE A 22 -7.93 -14.53 13.45
N LEU A 23 -6.76 -15.07 13.84
CA LEU A 23 -5.54 -14.98 13.04
C LEU A 23 -5.69 -15.65 11.66
N TYR A 24 -6.45 -16.75 11.57
CA TYR A 24 -6.76 -17.39 10.30
C TYR A 24 -7.58 -16.45 9.39
N ARG A 25 -8.66 -15.85 9.89
CA ARG A 25 -9.51 -14.94 9.10
C ARG A 25 -8.77 -13.70 8.65
N VAL A 26 -7.91 -13.17 9.51
CA VAL A 26 -6.97 -12.10 9.19
C VAL A 26 -6.07 -12.52 8.02
N ALA A 27 -5.37 -13.65 8.15
CA ALA A 27 -4.46 -14.14 7.12
C ALA A 27 -5.19 -14.44 5.80
N TYR A 28 -6.40 -15.00 5.86
CA TYR A 28 -7.25 -15.31 4.72
C TYR A 28 -7.57 -14.04 3.92
N TRP A 29 -8.03 -13.00 4.60
CA TRP A 29 -8.23 -11.69 3.97
C TRP A 29 -6.93 -11.12 3.39
N PHE A 30 -5.84 -11.15 4.16
CA PHE A 30 -4.56 -10.59 3.71
C PHE A 30 -3.96 -11.28 2.49
N ASN A 31 -4.23 -12.57 2.32
CA ASN A 31 -3.84 -13.36 1.15
C ASN A 31 -4.73 -13.14 -0.08
N GLY A 32 -5.66 -12.17 -0.05
CA GLY A 32 -6.45 -11.81 -1.21
C GLY A 32 -7.76 -12.55 -1.35
N HIS A 33 -8.10 -13.43 -0.41
CA HIS A 33 -9.36 -14.14 -0.45
C HIS A 33 -10.54 -13.18 -0.17
N PRO A 34 -11.68 -13.39 -0.84
CA PRO A 34 -12.83 -12.52 -0.69
C PRO A 34 -13.56 -12.75 0.62
N LEU A 35 -14.05 -11.65 1.20
CA LEU A 35 -15.10 -11.64 2.19
C LEU A 35 -16.44 -11.58 1.44
N GLU A 36 -17.17 -12.68 1.49
CA GLU A 36 -18.53 -12.75 0.95
C GLU A 36 -19.52 -12.26 1.99
N THR A 37 -20.12 -11.10 1.74
CA THR A 37 -21.31 -10.65 2.47
C THR A 37 -22.52 -10.73 1.53
N ALA A 38 -23.73 -10.76 2.08
CA ALA A 38 -24.98 -10.88 1.30
C ALA A 38 -25.14 -9.84 0.18
N SER A 39 -24.38 -8.74 0.22
CA SER A 39 -24.44 -7.64 -0.75
C SER A 39 -23.12 -7.28 -1.41
N GLN A 40 -21.97 -7.83 -0.98
CA GLN A 40 -20.65 -7.39 -1.49
C GLN A 40 -19.63 -8.53 -1.52
N HIS A 41 -18.91 -8.62 -2.64
CA HIS A 41 -17.71 -9.43 -2.84
C HIS A 41 -16.49 -8.51 -2.68
N THR A 42 -16.06 -8.33 -1.44
CA THR A 42 -14.90 -7.50 -1.13
C THR A 42 -13.67 -8.39 -0.94
N TYR A 43 -12.51 -7.91 -1.34
CA TYR A 43 -11.22 -8.50 -1.01
C TYR A 43 -10.25 -7.34 -0.78
N ILE A 44 -9.11 -7.62 -0.17
CA ILE A 44 -8.11 -6.60 0.15
C ILE A 44 -7.60 -5.80 -1.07
N GLY A 45 -7.86 -6.26 -2.30
CA GLY A 45 -7.52 -5.54 -3.55
C GLY A 45 -8.65 -4.71 -4.15
N ASN A 46 -9.82 -4.62 -3.51
CA ASN A 46 -10.91 -3.78 -3.99
C ASN A 46 -11.64 -3.00 -2.87
N ALA A 47 -11.34 -3.26 -1.60
CA ALA A 47 -12.01 -2.68 -0.45
C ALA A 47 -11.03 -2.35 0.69
N TYR A 48 -11.51 -1.52 1.61
CA TYR A 48 -10.83 -1.23 2.88
C TYR A 48 -10.91 -2.41 3.85
N GLU A 49 -10.11 -2.37 4.91
CA GLU A 49 -10.15 -3.41 5.94
C GLU A 49 -11.53 -3.50 6.58
N PRO A 50 -12.16 -4.68 6.53
CA PRO A 50 -13.29 -4.96 7.40
C PRO A 50 -12.87 -4.86 8.87
N THR A 51 -13.85 -4.60 9.72
CA THR A 51 -13.73 -4.86 11.15
C THR A 51 -13.46 -6.34 11.37
N LEU A 52 -12.78 -6.70 12.49
CA LEU A 52 -12.58 -8.11 12.81
C LEU A 52 -13.90 -8.87 12.95
N ARG A 53 -14.95 -8.18 13.42
CA ARG A 53 -16.31 -8.72 13.46
C ARG A 53 -16.82 -9.07 12.06
N GLU A 54 -16.66 -8.19 11.09
CA GLU A 54 -17.01 -8.48 9.70
C GLU A 54 -16.18 -9.64 9.14
N LEU A 55 -14.88 -9.74 9.45
CA LEU A 55 -14.02 -10.87 9.04
C LEU A 55 -14.42 -12.21 9.63
N CYS A 56 -14.87 -12.22 10.89
CA CYS A 56 -15.24 -13.44 11.58
C CYS A 56 -16.73 -13.80 11.39
N GLY A 57 -17.52 -12.92 10.76
CA GLY A 57 -18.92 -13.14 10.42
C GLY A 57 -19.90 -12.82 11.56
N GLY A 58 -21.19 -13.11 11.30
CA GLY A 58 -22.31 -12.70 12.17
C GLY A 58 -22.41 -13.39 13.53
N ALA A 59 -21.65 -14.47 13.78
CA ALA A 59 -21.61 -15.19 15.05
C ALA A 59 -20.42 -14.74 15.91
N TRP A 60 -20.39 -13.45 16.25
CA TRP A 60 -19.37 -12.88 17.13
C TRP A 60 -19.77 -13.11 18.60
N GLU A 61 -19.34 -14.24 19.14
CA GLU A 61 -19.60 -14.62 20.53
C GLU A 61 -18.66 -13.86 21.50
N PRO A 62 -19.04 -13.70 22.79
CA PRO A 62 -18.24 -12.97 23.79
C PRO A 62 -16.78 -13.44 23.92
N GLU A 63 -16.52 -14.74 23.70
CA GLU A 63 -15.19 -15.32 23.77
C GLU A 63 -14.25 -14.77 22.68
N TYR A 64 -14.79 -14.37 21.52
CA TYR A 64 -14.02 -13.74 20.45
C TYR A 64 -13.63 -12.31 20.79
N GLU A 65 -14.47 -11.57 21.52
CA GLU A 65 -14.13 -10.24 22.04
C GLU A 65 -12.96 -10.33 23.02
N VAL A 66 -13.04 -11.26 23.98
CA VAL A 66 -11.96 -11.51 24.95
C VAL A 66 -10.68 -11.98 24.24
N ALA A 67 -10.80 -12.87 23.26
CA ALA A 67 -9.67 -13.35 22.47
C ALA A 67 -9.01 -12.24 21.66
N HIS A 68 -9.82 -11.35 21.06
CA HIS A 68 -9.35 -10.18 20.33
C HIS A 68 -8.61 -9.22 21.26
N GLN A 69 -9.19 -8.86 22.41
CA GLN A 69 -8.52 -8.00 23.39
C GLN A 69 -7.18 -8.59 23.83
N LYS A 70 -7.15 -9.89 24.14
CA LYS A 70 -5.89 -10.58 24.48
C LYS A 70 -4.86 -10.56 23.34
N LEU A 71 -5.27 -10.52 22.07
CA LEU A 71 -4.33 -10.36 20.95
C LEU A 71 -3.77 -8.93 20.89
N ILE A 72 -4.58 -7.92 21.21
CA ILE A 72 -4.14 -6.52 21.34
C ILE A 72 -3.14 -6.39 22.49
N ASP A 73 -3.49 -6.85 23.69
CA ASP A 73 -2.65 -6.76 24.90
C ASP A 73 -1.30 -7.46 24.71
N ARG A 74 -1.27 -8.44 23.80
CA ARG A 74 -0.07 -9.21 23.44
C ARG A 74 0.60 -8.70 22.17
N GLU A 75 0.24 -7.53 21.69
CA GLU A 75 0.86 -6.81 20.56
C GLU A 75 0.79 -7.58 19.22
N PHE A 76 -0.20 -8.46 19.04
CA PHE A 76 -0.47 -9.06 17.73
C PHE A 76 -1.16 -8.04 16.82
N PHE A 77 -2.02 -7.20 17.39
CA PHE A 77 -2.63 -6.09 16.66
C PHE A 77 -2.21 -4.77 17.28
N LYS A 78 -1.91 -3.80 16.42
CA LYS A 78 -1.99 -2.40 16.82
C LYS A 78 -3.47 -2.05 16.90
N THR A 79 -3.92 -1.34 17.94
CA THR A 79 -5.24 -0.67 17.94
C THR A 79 -5.13 0.80 18.32
N ALA A 80 -6.13 1.60 17.92
CA ALA A 80 -6.17 3.04 18.19
C ALA A 80 -6.55 3.38 19.64
N ASP A 81 -6.98 2.41 20.45
CA ASP A 81 -7.58 2.61 21.77
C ASP A 81 -6.72 2.03 22.93
N SER A 82 -5.45 1.69 22.70
CA SER A 82 -4.57 1.23 23.79
C SER A 82 -4.21 2.38 24.73
N ASP A 83 -4.33 2.17 26.06
CA ASP A 83 -4.18 3.14 27.17
C ASP A 83 -2.86 3.93 27.27
N ASP A 84 -1.94 3.79 26.30
CA ASP A 84 -0.78 4.66 26.19
C ASP A 84 -1.23 6.05 25.68
N LYS A 85 -1.17 7.04 26.57
CA LYS A 85 -1.56 8.45 26.41
C LYS A 85 -0.78 9.25 25.35
N GLU A 86 -0.14 8.58 24.40
CA GLU A 86 0.37 9.20 23.17
C GLU A 86 -0.39 8.58 22.01
N ASP A 87 -1.39 9.30 21.50
CA ASP A 87 -2.24 8.99 20.35
C ASP A 87 -1.51 8.20 19.26
N LYS A 88 -1.60 6.86 19.30
CA LYS A 88 -1.24 6.01 18.16
C LYS A 88 -2.50 5.68 17.39
N GLU A 89 -3.12 6.71 16.83
CA GLU A 89 -4.02 6.50 15.70
C GLU A 89 -3.26 5.70 14.64
N ILE A 90 -3.72 4.49 14.33
CA ILE A 90 -3.01 3.63 13.38
C ILE A 90 -3.40 4.09 12.01
N TYR A 91 -2.54 4.87 11.41
CA TYR A 91 -2.67 5.23 10.03
C TYR A 91 -1.97 4.19 9.18
N VAL A 92 -2.71 3.64 8.22
CA VAL A 92 -2.08 3.03 7.06
C VAL A 92 -2.52 3.87 5.89
N ALA A 93 -1.54 4.37 5.13
CA ALA A 93 -1.83 5.19 3.97
C ALA A 93 -2.57 6.51 4.34
N GLY A 94 -2.37 7.02 5.57
CA GLY A 94 -3.03 8.23 6.07
C GLY A 94 -4.54 8.10 6.33
N ARG A 95 -5.09 6.87 6.33
CA ARG A 95 -6.42 6.60 6.89
C ARG A 95 -6.32 5.92 8.24
N ARG A 96 -7.11 6.40 9.19
CA ARG A 96 -7.26 5.76 10.49
C ARG A 96 -7.82 4.35 10.29
N CYS A 97 -7.01 3.36 10.65
CA CYS A 97 -7.34 1.96 10.72
C CYS A 97 -7.70 1.65 12.17
N ARG A 98 -8.75 0.84 12.36
CA ARG A 98 -9.16 0.43 13.71
C ARG A 98 -8.18 -0.57 14.31
N TRP A 99 -7.62 -1.44 13.47
CA TRP A 99 -6.66 -2.45 13.85
C TRP A 99 -5.72 -2.77 12.67
N LEU A 100 -4.52 -3.28 12.97
CA LEU A 100 -3.59 -3.79 11.96
C LEU A 100 -2.70 -4.89 12.57
N PRO A 101 -2.44 -6.02 11.87
CA PRO A 101 -1.45 -6.99 12.32
C PRO A 101 -0.05 -6.37 12.45
N THR A 102 0.65 -6.74 13.51
CA THR A 102 2.08 -6.41 13.67
C THR A 102 2.96 -7.40 12.92
N VAL A 103 4.25 -7.06 12.75
CA VAL A 103 5.28 -7.99 12.25
C VAL A 103 5.31 -9.29 13.07
N LYS A 104 5.09 -9.19 14.39
CA LYS A 104 4.96 -10.35 15.29
C LYS A 104 3.78 -11.22 14.89
N SER A 105 2.62 -10.62 14.64
CA SER A 105 1.43 -11.37 14.20
C SER A 105 1.69 -12.11 12.90
N PHE A 106 2.29 -11.46 11.90
CA PHE A 106 2.63 -12.11 10.63
C PHE A 106 3.56 -13.32 10.81
N LYS A 107 4.64 -13.17 11.59
CA LYS A 107 5.57 -14.29 11.88
C LYS A 107 4.87 -15.47 12.54
N VAL A 108 3.95 -15.20 13.46
CA VAL A 108 3.19 -16.27 14.14
C VAL A 108 2.20 -16.93 13.18
N ILE A 109 1.46 -16.15 12.39
CA ILE A 109 0.56 -16.63 11.33
C ILE A 109 1.32 -17.58 10.38
N GLU A 110 2.50 -17.17 9.91
CA GLU A 110 3.33 -17.98 9.02
C GLU A 110 3.70 -19.31 9.64
N HIS A 111 4.13 -19.32 10.91
CA HIS A 111 4.49 -20.56 11.58
C HIS A 111 3.27 -21.47 11.80
N ILE A 112 2.18 -20.95 12.36
CA ILE A 112 1.02 -21.78 12.71
C ILE A 112 0.30 -22.32 11.47
N PHE A 113 0.24 -21.55 10.39
CA PHE A 113 -0.45 -21.96 9.17
C PHE A 113 0.47 -22.43 8.05
N SER A 114 1.77 -22.65 8.30
CA SER A 114 2.76 -23.00 7.26
C SER A 114 2.42 -24.22 6.38
N ASP A 115 1.50 -25.07 6.83
CA ASP A 115 1.06 -26.29 6.14
C ASP A 115 -0.37 -26.19 5.58
N ASP A 116 -1.01 -25.03 5.73
CA ASP A 116 -2.41 -24.80 5.32
C ASP A 116 -2.47 -24.40 3.85
N THR A 117 -2.88 -25.33 2.99
CA THR A 117 -2.95 -25.14 1.54
C THR A 117 -4.10 -24.23 1.11
N ASP A 118 -5.15 -24.12 1.92
CA ASP A 118 -6.33 -23.33 1.57
C ASP A 118 -6.10 -21.83 1.87
N LEU A 119 -5.20 -21.55 2.82
CA LEU A 119 -4.86 -20.18 3.20
C LEU A 119 -3.96 -19.50 2.17
N TYR A 120 -3.07 -20.25 1.52
CA TYR A 120 -2.08 -19.72 0.57
C TYR A 120 -2.43 -20.10 -0.86
N PRO A 121 -2.26 -19.20 -1.84
CA PRO A 121 -2.47 -19.56 -3.24
C PRO A 121 -1.57 -20.74 -3.65
N ASP A 122 -2.10 -21.68 -4.44
CA ASP A 122 -1.39 -22.91 -4.86
C ASP A 122 -0.02 -22.66 -5.50
N TRP A 123 0.15 -21.53 -6.19
CA TRP A 123 1.40 -21.13 -6.84
C TRP A 123 2.49 -20.66 -5.86
N LEU A 124 2.13 -20.36 -4.61
CA LEU A 124 3.04 -19.89 -3.57
C LEU A 124 3.74 -21.05 -2.84
N LEU A 125 3.15 -22.24 -2.86
CA LEU A 125 3.62 -23.42 -2.12
C LEU A 125 4.59 -24.29 -2.91
N ASP A 126 5.44 -23.71 -3.76
CA ASP A 126 6.54 -24.47 -4.37
C ASP A 126 7.65 -24.79 -3.33
N GLU A 127 8.45 -25.81 -3.61
CA GLU A 127 9.47 -26.32 -2.70
C GLU A 127 10.59 -25.30 -2.36
N HIS A 128 10.68 -24.22 -3.13
CA HIS A 128 11.68 -23.15 -3.08
C HIS A 128 11.12 -21.80 -2.59
N SER A 129 9.80 -21.67 -2.47
CA SER A 129 9.06 -20.42 -2.15
C SER A 129 8.34 -20.48 -0.79
N ARG A 130 8.66 -21.49 0.03
CA ARG A 130 8.17 -21.65 1.40
C ARG A 130 8.32 -20.35 2.23
N PRO A 131 7.51 -20.17 3.30
CA PRO A 131 7.47 -18.94 4.10
C PRO A 131 8.84 -18.27 4.32
N PRO A 132 8.92 -16.93 4.26
CA PRO A 132 7.83 -16.01 4.59
C PRO A 132 6.96 -15.57 3.40
N THR A 133 5.64 -15.75 3.54
CA THR A 133 4.62 -15.21 2.62
C THR A 133 4.39 -13.72 2.86
N PHE A 134 4.59 -13.24 4.09
CA PHE A 134 4.39 -11.86 4.51
C PHE A 134 5.75 -11.18 4.78
N ARG A 135 6.68 -11.33 3.82
CA ARG A 135 8.10 -10.92 3.91
C ARG A 135 8.30 -9.51 4.51
N ASP A 136 7.38 -8.58 4.22
CA ASP A 136 7.11 -7.38 5.02
C ASP A 136 5.61 -7.03 4.94
N GLY A 137 4.80 -7.69 5.77
CA GLY A 137 3.36 -7.48 5.80
C GLY A 137 2.93 -6.06 6.16
N GLY A 138 3.79 -5.18 6.69
CA GLY A 138 3.47 -3.77 6.89
C GLY A 138 3.63 -2.97 5.59
N GLU A 139 4.78 -3.14 4.95
CA GLU A 139 5.14 -2.49 3.69
C GLU A 139 4.15 -2.83 2.56
N LEU A 140 3.87 -4.12 2.36
CA LEU A 140 2.96 -4.59 1.31
C LEU A 140 1.54 -4.03 1.47
N LEU A 141 1.12 -3.74 2.71
CA LEU A 141 -0.19 -3.18 3.00
C LEU A 141 -0.27 -1.70 2.74
N GLU A 142 0.73 -0.96 3.17
CA GLU A 142 0.79 0.46 2.86
C GLU A 142 0.88 0.67 1.34
N HIS A 143 1.69 -0.14 0.66
CA HIS A 143 1.86 -0.12 -0.78
C HIS A 143 0.53 -0.36 -1.50
N ARG A 144 -0.14 -1.45 -1.13
CA ARG A 144 -1.44 -1.83 -1.69
C ARG A 144 -2.51 -0.78 -1.44
N LYS A 145 -2.56 -0.21 -0.24
CA LYS A 145 -3.50 0.87 0.07
C LYS A 145 -3.25 2.13 -0.73
N GLY A 146 -1.99 2.48 -0.97
CA GLY A 146 -1.62 3.56 -1.87
C GLY A 146 -2.23 3.37 -3.25
N ALA A 147 -2.10 2.18 -3.82
CA ALA A 147 -2.59 1.87 -5.15
C ALA A 147 -4.13 1.92 -5.20
N MET A 148 -4.78 1.41 -4.14
CA MET A 148 -6.23 1.43 -4.01
C MET A 148 -6.81 2.83 -3.81
N ALA A 149 -6.20 3.65 -2.95
CA ALA A 149 -6.60 5.03 -2.72
C ALA A 149 -6.46 5.85 -4.01
N ALA A 150 -5.33 5.70 -4.71
CA ALA A 150 -5.10 6.35 -5.99
C ALA A 150 -6.17 5.95 -7.02
N ARG A 151 -6.43 4.65 -7.18
CA ARG A 151 -7.48 4.16 -8.09
C ARG A 151 -8.85 4.73 -7.74
N HIS A 152 -9.23 4.69 -6.47
CA HIS A 152 -10.53 5.17 -6.03
C HIS A 152 -10.70 6.66 -6.33
N LEU A 153 -9.69 7.47 -6.04
CA LEU A 153 -9.73 8.91 -6.28
C LEU A 153 -9.74 9.23 -7.78
N PHE A 154 -8.76 8.74 -8.53
CA PHE A 154 -8.58 9.13 -9.93
C PHE A 154 -9.67 8.58 -10.86
N LYS A 155 -10.24 7.40 -10.56
CA LYS A 155 -11.38 6.86 -11.35
C LYS A 155 -12.63 7.74 -11.27
N ARG A 156 -12.73 8.64 -10.28
CA ARG A 156 -13.84 9.59 -10.15
C ARG A 156 -13.66 10.84 -11.03
N CYS A 157 -12.50 11.01 -11.66
CA CYS A 157 -12.26 12.06 -12.63
C CYS A 157 -12.83 11.66 -14.00
N GLU A 158 -13.59 12.54 -14.66
CA GLU A 158 -14.30 12.21 -15.91
C GLU A 158 -13.37 11.79 -17.05
N ARG A 159 -12.13 12.27 -17.02
CA ARG A 159 -11.11 11.92 -18.00
C ARG A 159 -10.61 10.48 -17.83
N CYS A 160 -10.70 9.91 -16.63
CA CYS A 160 -10.28 8.54 -16.35
C CYS A 160 -11.42 7.55 -16.66
N THR A 161 -11.43 7.01 -17.88
CA THR A 161 -12.43 6.05 -18.35
C THR A 161 -12.15 4.62 -17.88
N GLY A 162 -10.91 4.32 -17.50
CA GLY A 162 -10.50 2.98 -17.07
C GLY A 162 -9.32 2.98 -16.09
N SER A 163 -9.15 1.87 -15.37
CA SER A 163 -7.96 1.64 -14.55
C SER A 163 -7.62 0.16 -14.42
N ASP A 164 -6.33 -0.16 -14.43
CA ASP A 164 -5.79 -1.50 -14.20
C ASP A 164 -4.85 -1.51 -12.99
N LEU A 165 -5.12 -2.39 -12.02
CA LEU A 165 -4.21 -2.69 -10.90
C LEU A 165 -3.33 -3.91 -11.22
N TYR A 166 -2.08 -3.86 -10.79
CA TYR A 166 -1.19 -5.02 -10.67
C TYR A 166 -1.60 -5.92 -9.47
N PRO A 167 -1.35 -7.26 -9.48
CA PRO A 167 -0.86 -8.10 -10.57
C PRO A 167 -1.97 -8.76 -11.37
N ARG A 168 -1.87 -8.74 -12.70
CA ARG A 168 -2.50 -9.78 -13.55
C ARG A 168 -1.47 -10.59 -14.37
N ILE A 169 -0.25 -10.09 -14.51
CA ILE A 169 0.87 -10.71 -15.25
C ILE A 169 2.16 -10.22 -14.58
N ASP A 170 3.08 -11.14 -14.31
CA ASP A 170 4.39 -10.86 -13.68
C ASP A 170 5.35 -10.23 -14.70
N VAL A 171 5.46 -8.90 -14.64
CA VAL A 171 6.43 -8.12 -15.42
C VAL A 171 7.06 -7.13 -14.46
N ALA A 172 8.36 -7.27 -14.21
CA ALA A 172 9.13 -6.52 -13.22
C ALA A 172 9.09 -4.98 -13.38
N HIS A 173 8.61 -4.49 -14.53
CA HIS A 173 8.58 -3.08 -14.90
C HIS A 173 7.16 -2.50 -15.03
N ARG A 174 6.14 -3.24 -14.61
CA ARG A 174 4.76 -2.76 -14.64
C ARG A 174 4.49 -1.89 -13.42
N SER A 175 3.89 -0.73 -13.63
CA SER A 175 3.45 0.15 -12.56
C SER A 175 2.32 -0.47 -11.74
N ASP A 176 2.19 -0.06 -10.48
CA ASP A 176 1.15 -0.55 -9.56
C ASP A 176 -0.27 -0.32 -10.09
N LEU A 177 -0.48 0.83 -10.72
CA LEU A 177 -1.75 1.22 -11.32
C LEU A 177 -1.50 1.91 -12.67
N ARG A 178 -2.40 1.66 -13.62
CA ARG A 178 -2.49 2.39 -14.89
C ARG A 178 -3.84 3.04 -14.98
N LEU A 179 -3.85 4.31 -15.36
CA LEU A 179 -5.05 5.10 -15.61
C LEU A 179 -5.23 5.26 -17.11
N PHE A 180 -6.45 5.01 -17.61
CA PHE A 180 -6.79 5.09 -19.02
C PHE A 180 -7.81 6.19 -19.28
N GLY A 181 -7.70 6.81 -20.45
CA GLY A 181 -8.56 7.88 -20.93
C GLY A 181 -9.26 7.48 -22.22
N ALA A 182 -9.44 8.44 -23.13
CA ALA A 182 -10.13 8.23 -24.41
C ALA A 182 -9.35 7.34 -25.40
N GLY A 183 -9.05 6.09 -25.01
CA GLY A 183 -8.30 5.11 -25.80
C GLY A 183 -6.85 4.91 -25.36
N ASP A 184 -6.27 5.89 -24.65
CA ASP A 184 -4.84 5.92 -24.33
C ASP A 184 -4.52 5.83 -22.83
N LEU A 185 -3.24 5.54 -22.53
CA LEU A 185 -2.68 5.61 -21.19
C LEU A 185 -2.59 7.07 -20.75
N LEU A 186 -3.35 7.46 -19.72
CA LEU A 186 -3.30 8.80 -19.14
C LEU A 186 -2.13 8.97 -18.20
N ALA A 187 -1.86 7.97 -17.36
CA ALA A 187 -0.76 7.98 -16.40
C ALA A 187 -0.51 6.58 -15.86
N ARG A 188 0.74 6.37 -15.46
CA ARG A 188 1.09 5.33 -14.50
C ARG A 188 1.04 5.91 -13.10
N VAL A 189 0.75 5.05 -12.13
CA VAL A 189 0.85 5.38 -10.72
C VAL A 189 1.74 4.33 -10.08
N GLU A 190 2.74 4.80 -9.36
CA GLU A 190 3.62 3.98 -8.56
C GLU A 190 3.53 4.37 -7.10
N VAL A 191 3.37 3.39 -6.22
CA VAL A 191 3.41 3.58 -4.78
C VAL A 191 4.80 3.25 -4.29
N LEU A 192 5.39 4.18 -3.54
CA LEU A 192 6.66 3.99 -2.87
C LEU A 192 6.43 4.09 -1.37
N THR A 193 6.54 2.94 -0.72
CA THR A 193 6.58 2.82 0.73
C THR A 193 8.01 2.89 1.23
N ASN A 194 8.17 3.05 2.54
CA ASN A 194 9.49 3.07 3.17
C ASN A 194 10.10 1.66 3.15
N HIS A 195 10.70 1.28 2.02
CA HIS A 195 11.49 0.07 1.89
C HIS A 195 12.98 0.39 1.86
N ASN A 196 13.79 -0.46 2.48
CA ASN A 196 15.25 -0.27 2.52
C ASN A 196 15.95 -0.46 1.15
N ASP A 197 15.23 -0.88 0.10
CA ASP A 197 15.79 -1.07 -1.24
C ASP A 197 15.78 0.22 -2.09
N ARG A 198 16.62 1.18 -1.73
CA ARG A 198 16.80 2.42 -2.52
C ARG A 198 17.27 2.16 -3.96
N ALA A 199 17.87 1.00 -4.24
CA ALA A 199 18.28 0.64 -5.60
C ALA A 199 17.06 0.35 -6.50
N SER A 200 15.98 -0.22 -5.94
CA SER A 200 14.70 -0.39 -6.64
C SER A 200 14.08 0.94 -7.05
N TRP A 201 14.11 1.97 -6.18
CA TRP A 201 13.65 3.32 -6.50
C TRP A 201 14.34 3.89 -7.74
N LYS A 202 15.68 3.83 -7.75
CA LYS A 202 16.47 4.33 -8.88
C LYS A 202 16.15 3.60 -10.19
N LYS A 203 16.02 2.27 -10.15
CA LYS A 203 15.69 1.48 -11.34
C LYS A 203 14.32 1.85 -11.90
N LYS A 204 13.31 1.98 -11.04
CA LYS A 204 11.95 2.40 -11.43
C LYS A 204 11.95 3.81 -12.02
N PHE A 205 12.62 4.76 -11.35
CA PHE A 205 12.74 6.13 -11.81
C PHE A 205 13.38 6.20 -13.21
N ILE A 206 14.57 5.63 -13.40
CA ILE A 206 15.25 5.62 -14.70
C ILE A 206 14.37 4.98 -15.79
N HIS A 207 13.69 3.88 -15.47
CA HIS A 207 12.85 3.19 -16.45
C HIS A 207 11.65 4.03 -16.90
N TRP A 208 11.01 4.78 -16.00
CA TRP A 208 9.85 5.60 -16.34
C TRP A 208 10.18 7.03 -16.73
N SER A 209 11.42 7.48 -16.55
CA SER A 209 11.91 8.75 -17.08
C SER A 209 12.00 8.77 -18.61
N ASP A 210 11.87 7.61 -19.29
CA ASP A 210 11.80 7.51 -20.75
C ASP A 210 10.59 8.31 -21.30
N PRO A 211 10.78 9.23 -22.28
CA PRO A 211 9.69 9.99 -22.88
C PRO A 211 8.56 9.10 -23.43
N ALA A 212 8.89 7.92 -23.96
CA ALA A 212 7.91 6.96 -24.50
C ALA A 212 7.11 6.26 -23.39
N ALA A 213 7.54 6.36 -22.14
CA ALA A 213 6.75 5.91 -21.02
C ALA A 213 5.54 6.84 -20.85
N GLY A 214 5.68 8.16 -20.91
CA GLY A 214 4.60 9.08 -20.54
C GLY A 214 4.41 9.20 -19.02
N PRO A 215 3.45 10.02 -18.54
CA PRO A 215 3.33 10.50 -17.15
C PRO A 215 3.36 9.42 -16.07
N THR A 216 4.04 9.73 -14.96
CA THR A 216 4.12 8.90 -13.75
C THR A 216 3.66 9.69 -12.53
N ILE A 217 2.72 9.14 -11.77
CA ILE A 217 2.29 9.68 -10.49
C ILE A 217 2.94 8.84 -9.38
N TRP A 218 3.89 9.44 -8.67
CA TRP A 218 4.58 8.85 -7.52
C TRP A 218 3.78 9.09 -6.24
N ILE A 219 3.34 8.02 -5.60
CA ILE A 219 2.54 8.05 -4.38
C ILE A 219 3.39 7.57 -3.21
N PHE A 220 3.65 8.43 -2.25
CA PHE A 220 4.51 8.13 -1.11
C PHE A 220 3.71 7.83 0.15
N ALA A 221 4.23 6.93 1.00
CA ALA A 221 3.68 6.68 2.34
C ALA A 221 3.40 7.98 3.11
N ASN A 222 4.39 8.88 3.15
CA ASN A 222 4.36 10.14 3.87
C ASN A 222 5.30 11.18 3.22
N ARG A 223 5.37 12.38 3.82
CA ARG A 223 6.23 13.49 3.32
C ARG A 223 7.72 13.18 3.44
N GLU A 224 8.12 12.49 4.50
CA GLU A 224 9.51 12.06 4.71
C GLU A 224 9.99 11.17 3.57
N THR A 225 9.23 10.12 3.23
CA THR A 225 9.57 9.19 2.14
C THR A 225 9.60 9.90 0.78
N MET A 226 8.68 10.85 0.56
CA MET A 226 8.67 11.68 -0.65
C MET A 226 9.95 12.52 -0.79
N VAL A 227 10.33 13.23 0.27
CA VAL A 227 11.55 14.06 0.31
C VAL A 227 12.81 13.20 0.13
N ASP A 228 12.87 12.08 0.83
CA ASP A 228 13.99 11.14 0.76
C ASP A 228 14.17 10.54 -0.63
N PHE A 229 13.07 10.16 -1.30
CA PHE A 229 13.11 9.66 -2.67
C PHE A 229 13.71 10.69 -3.62
N TRP A 230 13.20 11.92 -3.61
CA TRP A 230 13.69 12.96 -4.53
C TRP A 230 15.14 13.35 -4.25
N ASN A 231 15.52 13.49 -2.99
CA ASN A 231 16.90 13.73 -2.60
C ASN A 231 17.82 12.57 -3.01
N HIS A 232 17.34 11.33 -2.92
CA HIS A 232 18.08 10.18 -3.40
C HIS A 232 18.26 10.21 -4.92
N MET A 233 17.23 10.59 -5.69
CA MET A 233 17.33 10.73 -7.15
C MET A 233 18.32 11.83 -7.55
N LEU A 234 18.29 12.99 -6.88
CA LEU A 234 19.24 14.08 -7.08
C LEU A 234 20.70 13.63 -6.89
N ARG A 235 20.96 12.83 -5.86
CA ARG A 235 22.33 12.37 -5.56
C ARG A 235 22.84 11.27 -6.49
N THR A 236 21.94 10.52 -7.11
CA THR A 236 22.30 9.24 -7.76
C THR A 236 21.96 9.16 -9.24
N THR A 237 21.32 10.20 -9.78
CA THR A 237 20.97 10.33 -11.21
C THR A 237 21.48 11.68 -11.73
N THR A 238 21.22 11.97 -13.00
CA THR A 238 21.51 13.28 -13.60
C THR A 238 20.41 14.32 -13.32
N LEU A 239 19.37 13.95 -12.57
CA LEU A 239 18.29 14.86 -12.19
C LEU A 239 18.86 16.05 -11.42
N GLU A 240 18.61 17.25 -11.93
CA GLU A 240 18.77 18.48 -11.18
C GLU A 240 17.38 18.97 -10.76
N LEU A 241 17.24 19.68 -9.65
CA LEU A 241 15.98 20.32 -9.25
C LEU A 241 16.23 21.81 -8.97
N ASP A 242 15.25 22.65 -9.27
CA ASP A 242 15.25 24.09 -8.98
C ASP A 242 15.69 24.34 -7.53
N ARG A 243 16.86 24.95 -7.29
CA ARG A 243 17.46 25.18 -5.95
C ARG A 243 18.04 23.95 -5.22
N GLY A 244 18.28 22.84 -5.89
CA GLY A 244 18.97 21.65 -5.34
C GLY A 244 18.11 20.72 -4.47
N GLU A 245 18.70 20.13 -3.43
CA GLU A 245 18.01 19.20 -2.52
C GLU A 245 16.86 19.86 -1.73
N PHE A 246 15.91 19.02 -1.29
CA PHE A 246 14.90 19.38 -0.30
C PHE A 246 15.53 19.31 1.09
N GLY A 247 15.79 20.48 1.69
CA GLY A 247 16.36 20.60 3.03
C GLY A 247 15.33 20.98 4.11
N GLY A 248 15.77 20.95 5.37
CA GLY A 248 14.93 21.25 6.52
C GLY A 248 13.95 20.13 6.87
N ASP A 249 12.96 20.44 7.70
CA ASP A 249 11.94 19.47 8.12
C ASP A 249 11.04 19.05 6.94
N SER A 250 10.84 17.74 6.78
CA SER A 250 9.98 17.11 5.77
C SER A 250 8.54 17.62 5.81
N ASP A 251 8.05 18.04 6.99
CA ASP A 251 6.69 18.58 7.14
C ASP A 251 6.48 19.90 6.41
N ASN A 252 7.55 20.64 6.10
CA ASN A 252 7.49 21.85 5.28
C ASN A 252 7.20 21.56 3.80
N TRP A 253 7.32 20.30 3.37
CA TRP A 253 7.24 19.88 1.98
C TRP A 253 5.92 19.18 1.68
N SER A 254 4.87 19.97 1.44
CA SER A 254 3.62 19.44 0.90
C SER A 254 3.80 18.94 -0.54
N ALA A 255 2.96 17.99 -0.96
CA ALA A 255 2.95 17.48 -2.34
C ALA A 255 2.89 18.60 -3.38
N ARG A 256 2.09 19.64 -3.11
CA ARG A 256 2.03 20.84 -3.96
C ARG A 256 3.39 21.54 -4.11
N ARG A 257 4.11 21.79 -3.01
CA ARG A 257 5.43 22.46 -3.06
C ARG A 257 6.47 21.63 -3.78
N VAL A 258 6.46 20.31 -3.59
CA VAL A 258 7.34 19.38 -4.31
C VAL A 258 7.04 19.42 -5.81
N ASN A 259 5.76 19.27 -6.20
CA ASN A 259 5.35 19.31 -7.61
C ASN A 259 5.66 20.65 -8.29
N ASP A 260 5.44 21.77 -7.59
CA ASP A 260 5.78 23.08 -8.13
C ASP A 260 7.28 23.19 -8.45
N ARG A 261 8.15 22.56 -7.65
CA ARG A 261 9.60 22.52 -7.85
C ARG A 261 10.01 21.58 -8.99
N VAL A 262 9.45 20.37 -9.02
CA VAL A 262 9.64 19.39 -10.11
C VAL A 262 9.22 20.02 -11.44
N ARG A 263 8.08 20.71 -11.48
CA ARG A 263 7.59 21.41 -12.68
C ARG A 263 8.50 22.56 -13.12
N ARG A 264 8.96 23.42 -12.21
CA ARG A 264 9.87 24.53 -12.58
C ARG A 264 11.17 24.02 -13.17
N THR A 265 11.68 22.92 -12.63
CA THR A 265 12.88 22.24 -13.14
C THR A 265 12.71 21.81 -14.60
N ARG A 266 11.54 21.25 -14.96
CA ARG A 266 11.22 20.90 -16.35
C ARG A 266 11.21 22.09 -17.29
N GLN A 267 10.73 23.24 -16.83
CA GLN A 267 10.65 24.45 -17.65
C GLN A 267 12.01 25.10 -17.89
N SER A 268 13.00 24.83 -17.02
CA SER A 268 14.34 25.40 -17.07
C SER A 268 15.37 24.55 -17.80
N ALA A 269 15.08 23.29 -18.08
CA ALA A 269 16.00 22.35 -18.73
C ALA A 269 15.35 21.74 -19.96
N ASP A 270 16.13 21.45 -21.01
CA ASP A 270 15.75 20.61 -22.17
C ASP A 270 15.58 19.13 -21.74
N TYR A 271 14.96 18.93 -20.58
CA TYR A 271 14.79 17.64 -19.95
C TYR A 271 13.48 17.04 -20.46
N ASP A 272 13.62 16.12 -21.42
CA ASP A 272 12.54 15.33 -22.00
C ASP A 272 12.08 14.21 -21.03
N VAL A 273 11.95 14.54 -19.74
CA VAL A 273 11.55 13.57 -18.71
C VAL A 273 10.04 13.47 -18.71
N SER A 274 9.56 12.23 -18.58
CA SER A 274 8.18 11.92 -18.27
C SER A 274 7.59 12.87 -17.21
N VAL A 275 6.29 13.12 -17.32
CA VAL A 275 5.55 13.95 -16.37
C VAL A 275 5.40 13.20 -15.04
N ASP A 276 6.46 13.25 -14.22
CA ASP A 276 6.47 12.90 -12.80
C ASP A 276 5.69 13.94 -11.99
N ALA A 277 4.68 13.47 -11.26
CA ALA A 277 4.00 14.22 -10.22
C ALA A 277 4.00 13.39 -8.93
N SER A 278 4.03 14.04 -7.78
CA SER A 278 4.10 13.42 -6.46
C SER A 278 2.84 13.68 -5.66
N TRP A 279 2.40 12.68 -4.92
CA TRP A 279 1.41 12.83 -3.85
C TRP A 279 1.76 11.88 -2.70
N THR A 280 1.04 11.99 -1.59
CA THR A 280 1.16 11.09 -0.46
C THR A 280 -0.13 10.32 -0.33
N ILE A 281 -0.08 9.12 0.25
CA ILE A 281 -1.30 8.32 0.37
C ILE A 281 -2.33 9.02 1.25
N GLY A 282 -1.91 9.63 2.37
CA GLY A 282 -2.82 10.41 3.21
C GLY A 282 -3.47 11.57 2.45
N GLY A 283 -2.71 12.25 1.59
CA GLY A 283 -3.24 13.31 0.74
C GLY A 283 -4.28 12.80 -0.28
N LEU A 284 -4.12 11.59 -0.82
CA LEU A 284 -5.11 10.98 -1.72
C LEU A 284 -6.42 10.62 -0.99
N ILE A 285 -6.33 10.23 0.28
CA ILE A 285 -7.48 9.79 1.06
C ILE A 285 -8.35 10.96 1.51
N GLU A 286 -7.70 12.08 1.85
CA GLU A 286 -8.39 13.32 2.24
C GLU A 286 -8.92 14.10 1.03
N ALA A 287 -8.35 13.88 -0.17
CA ALA A 287 -8.68 14.62 -1.37
C ALA A 287 -10.11 14.36 -1.88
N GLY A 288 -10.77 15.45 -2.29
CA GLY A 288 -12.00 15.38 -3.06
C GLY A 288 -11.75 15.19 -4.55
N ARG A 289 -12.84 14.98 -5.30
CA ARG A 289 -12.80 14.90 -6.77
C ARG A 289 -12.21 16.16 -7.42
N VAL A 290 -12.50 17.35 -6.86
CA VAL A 290 -11.99 18.62 -7.38
C VAL A 290 -10.47 18.72 -7.20
N ASP A 291 -9.96 18.36 -6.03
CA ASP A 291 -8.51 18.35 -5.76
C ASP A 291 -7.77 17.41 -6.70
N ALA A 292 -8.33 16.22 -6.96
CA ALA A 292 -7.79 15.26 -7.90
C ALA A 292 -7.76 15.80 -9.33
N PHE A 293 -8.83 16.49 -9.76
CA PHE A 293 -8.87 17.11 -11.08
C PHE A 293 -7.84 18.23 -11.20
N GLU A 294 -7.77 19.16 -10.23
CA GLU A 294 -6.77 20.23 -10.21
C GLU A 294 -5.34 19.69 -10.21
N PHE A 295 -5.09 18.60 -9.48
CA PHE A 295 -3.79 17.93 -9.45
C PHE A 295 -3.41 17.41 -10.84
N LEU A 296 -4.31 16.69 -11.51
CA LEU A 296 -4.04 16.14 -12.84
C LEU A 296 -3.84 17.25 -13.88
N ASP A 297 -4.64 18.31 -13.81
CA ASP A 297 -4.57 19.47 -14.70
C ASP A 297 -3.24 20.23 -14.55
N ARG A 298 -2.90 20.62 -13.31
CA ARG A 298 -1.68 21.40 -13.00
C ARG A 298 -0.38 20.67 -13.31
N ASN A 299 -0.43 19.34 -13.36
CA ASN A 299 0.70 18.51 -13.69
C ASN A 299 0.68 18.07 -15.16
N ASN A 300 -0.22 18.57 -16.01
CA ASN A 300 -0.28 18.21 -17.44
C ASN A 300 -0.50 16.71 -17.71
N ILE A 301 -1.22 16.02 -16.81
CA ILE A 301 -1.49 14.59 -16.94
C ILE A 301 -2.73 14.35 -17.83
N ILE A 302 -3.68 15.28 -17.84
CA ILE A 302 -4.96 15.17 -18.57
C ILE A 302 -5.04 16.01 -19.84
N LEU A 303 -3.96 16.70 -20.22
CA LEU A 303 -3.99 17.74 -21.26
C LEU A 303 -3.43 17.32 -22.62
N ASN A 304 -2.85 16.13 -22.75
CA ASN A 304 -2.45 15.62 -24.06
C ASN A 304 -3.60 14.84 -24.70
N SER A 305 -4.58 15.57 -25.23
CA SER A 305 -5.47 15.15 -26.30
C SER A 305 -5.53 16.26 -27.35
#